data_AF-A0A6A7MVB1-F1
#
_entry.id   AF-A0A6A7MVB1-F1
#
_cell.length_a   1.000
_cell.length_b   1.000
_cell.length_c   1.000
_cell.angle_alpha   90.00
_cell.angle_beta   90.00
_cell.angle_gamma   90.00
#
_symmetry.space_group_name_H-M   'P 1'
#
loop_
_entity.id
_entity.type
_entity.pdbx_description
1 polymer ?
#
loop_
_entity_poly.entity_id
_entity_poly.type
_entity_poly.pdbx_seq_one_letter_code
_entity_poly.pdbx_strand_id
1 'polypeptide(L)'
;MQNDFEWFGTPLENIESAKKWADSYHGRHKFHVRVPTRKEVLSMPANELSPLLIGWMVHSPTEIIPSKVQIELVLELLYQRSDTNELAAVIAMCKQYSRNH
;
A
#
# COMPACT_ATOMS: atom_id res chain seq x y z
N MET A 1 -7.54 -9.15 18.46
CA MET A 1 -6.27 -8.75 17.79
C MET A 1 -6.13 -9.48 16.45
N GLN A 2 -7.10 -9.34 15.53
CA GLN A 2 -7.11 -10.09 14.26
C GLN A 2 -6.96 -9.19 13.03
N ASN A 3 -7.07 -7.87 13.25
CA ASN A 3 -7.09 -6.85 12.22
C ASN A 3 -5.70 -6.41 11.76
N ASP A 4 -4.70 -6.42 12.65
CA ASP A 4 -3.34 -5.95 12.30
C ASP A 4 -2.73 -6.75 11.14
N PHE A 5 -3.08 -8.04 11.01
CA PHE A 5 -2.60 -8.87 9.90
C PHE A 5 -3.21 -8.47 8.54
N GLU A 6 -4.39 -7.87 8.50
CA GLU A 6 -5.06 -7.55 7.24
C GLU A 6 -4.32 -6.46 6.46
N TRP A 7 -3.80 -5.44 7.15
CA TRP A 7 -3.07 -4.29 6.58
C TRP A 7 -1.54 -4.44 6.72
N PHE A 8 -1.04 -5.67 6.55
CA PHE A 8 0.39 -5.96 6.62
C PHE A 8 1.06 -5.53 7.94
N GLY A 9 0.36 -5.63 9.07
CA GLY A 9 0.85 -5.23 10.38
C GLY A 9 0.71 -3.73 10.67
N THR A 10 0.10 -2.94 9.79
CA THR A 10 -0.13 -1.51 10.05
C THR A 10 -1.19 -1.36 11.15
N PRO A 11 -0.88 -0.70 12.28
CA PRO A 11 -1.84 -0.51 13.35
C PRO A 11 -3.05 0.32 12.88
N LEU A 12 -4.25 -0.03 13.35
CA LEU A 12 -5.46 0.73 13.04
C LEU A 12 -5.34 2.21 13.47
N GLU A 13 -4.67 2.47 14.60
CA GLU A 13 -4.43 3.83 15.09
C GLU A 13 -3.65 4.69 14.10
N ASN A 14 -2.68 4.09 13.38
CA ASN A 14 -1.93 4.80 12.33
C ASN A 14 -2.82 5.10 11.12
N ILE A 15 -3.67 4.16 10.72
CA ILE A 15 -4.60 4.35 9.59
C ILE A 15 -5.62 5.43 9.92
N GLU A 16 -6.16 5.44 11.14
CA GLU A 16 -7.07 6.49 11.61
C GLU A 16 -6.37 7.85 11.71
N SER A 17 -5.13 7.88 12.20
CA SER A 17 -4.34 9.10 12.28
C SER A 17 -4.04 9.68 10.91
N ALA A 18 -3.66 8.85 9.93
CA ALA A 18 -3.46 9.25 8.54
C ALA A 18 -4.72 9.90 7.93
N LYS A 19 -5.90 9.34 8.21
CA LYS A 19 -7.19 9.91 7.76
C LYS A 19 -7.45 11.27 8.41
N LYS A 20 -7.36 11.36 9.74
CA LYS A 20 -7.55 12.62 10.48
C LYS A 20 -6.57 13.70 10.02
N TRP A 21 -5.32 13.32 9.77
CA TRP A 21 -4.30 14.22 9.29
C TRP A 21 -4.66 14.75 7.90
N ALA A 22 -5.07 13.89 6.97
CA ALA A 22 -5.47 14.34 5.64
C ALA A 22 -6.75 15.19 5.63
N ASP A 23 -7.72 14.90 6.50
CA ASP A 23 -8.95 15.70 6.64
C ASP A 23 -8.65 17.11 7.18
N SER A 24 -7.68 17.23 8.09
CA SER A 24 -7.21 18.52 8.64
C SER A 24 -6.21 19.23 7.74
N TYR A 25 -5.60 18.52 6.78
CA TYR A 25 -4.65 19.08 5.84
C TYR A 25 -5.37 19.81 4.69
N HIS A 26 -5.41 21.14 4.76
CA HIS A 26 -5.97 22.01 3.71
C HIS A 26 -4.98 22.36 2.58
N GLY A 27 -3.90 21.61 2.43
CA GLY A 27 -2.90 21.89 1.39
C GLY A 27 -3.30 21.41 -0.01
N ARG A 28 -2.55 21.86 -1.03
CA ARG A 28 -2.81 21.51 -2.44
C ARG A 28 -2.48 20.05 -2.78
N HIS A 29 -1.71 19.35 -1.95
CA HIS A 29 -1.29 17.97 -2.18
C HIS A 29 -2.31 17.00 -1.61
N LYS A 30 -2.79 16.07 -2.45
CA LYS A 30 -3.65 14.96 -2.03
C LYS A 30 -2.78 13.80 -1.58
N PHE A 31 -2.89 13.43 -0.32
CA PHE A 31 -2.22 12.27 0.25
C PHE A 31 -3.05 11.00 0.06
N HIS A 32 -2.37 9.88 -0.09
CA HIS A 32 -2.98 8.57 -0.17
C HIS A 32 -3.07 7.98 1.24
N VAL A 33 -4.26 8.00 1.83
CA VAL A 33 -4.50 7.62 3.24
C VAL A 33 -4.98 6.18 3.42
N ARG A 34 -4.93 5.37 2.36
CA ARG A 34 -5.41 3.99 2.37
C ARG A 34 -4.25 3.03 2.30
N VAL A 35 -4.21 2.13 3.27
CA VAL A 35 -3.35 0.95 3.25
C VAL A 35 -4.12 -0.17 2.54
N PRO A 36 -3.53 -0.84 1.54
CA PRO A 36 -4.17 -1.99 0.91
C PRO A 36 -4.33 -3.14 1.92
N THR A 37 -5.41 -3.90 1.80
CA THR A 37 -5.54 -5.16 2.53
C THR A 37 -4.87 -6.30 1.75
N ARG A 38 -4.48 -7.37 2.44
CA ARG A 38 -3.99 -8.59 1.79
C ARG A 38 -4.98 -9.15 0.76
N LYS A 39 -6.28 -9.09 1.07
CA LYS A 39 -7.35 -9.53 0.17
C LYS A 39 -7.39 -8.68 -1.10
N GLU A 40 -7.28 -7.36 -0.95
CA GLU A 40 -7.23 -6.45 -2.09
C GLU A 40 -6.02 -6.72 -2.98
N VAL A 41 -4.84 -6.91 -2.39
CA VAL A 41 -3.65 -7.25 -3.17
C VAL A 41 -3.84 -8.56 -3.95
N LEU A 42 -4.51 -9.56 -3.39
CA LEU A 42 -4.74 -10.83 -4.07
C LEU A 42 -5.81 -10.80 -5.16
N SER A 43 -6.89 -10.03 -4.98
CA SER A 43 -8.09 -10.16 -5.83
C SER A 43 -8.55 -8.89 -6.54
N MET A 44 -8.05 -7.71 -6.17
CA MET A 44 -8.44 -6.46 -6.83
C MET A 44 -7.95 -6.43 -8.29
N PRO A 45 -8.74 -5.95 -9.25
CA PRO A 45 -8.29 -5.78 -10.64
C PRO A 45 -7.01 -4.96 -10.77
N ALA A 46 -6.13 -5.31 -11.72
CA ALA A 46 -4.81 -4.69 -11.84
C ALA A 46 -4.85 -3.16 -12.06
N ASN A 47 -5.85 -2.67 -12.79
CA ASN A 47 -6.09 -1.24 -13.04
C ASN A 47 -6.50 -0.45 -11.78
N GLU A 48 -7.11 -1.11 -10.79
CA GLU A 48 -7.47 -0.51 -9.50
C GLU A 48 -6.35 -0.70 -8.45
N LEU A 49 -5.70 -1.87 -8.47
CA LEU A 49 -4.65 -2.21 -7.52
C LEU A 49 -3.38 -1.37 -7.73
N SER A 50 -3.00 -1.12 -8.98
CA SER A 50 -1.79 -0.35 -9.31
C SER A 50 -1.79 1.06 -8.71
N PRO A 51 -2.83 1.91 -8.93
CA PRO A 51 -2.85 3.25 -8.33
C PRO A 51 -2.96 3.23 -6.80
N LEU A 52 -3.59 2.20 -6.21
CA LEU A 52 -3.63 2.00 -4.76
C LEU A 52 -2.22 1.76 -4.20
N LEU A 53 -1.48 0.81 -4.75
CA LEU A 53 -0.11 0.49 -4.31
C LEU A 53 0.87 1.64 -4.56
N ILE A 54 0.80 2.30 -5.71
CA ILE A 54 1.64 3.46 -6.02
C ILE A 54 1.34 4.62 -5.07
N GLY A 55 0.06 4.90 -4.85
CA GLY A 55 -0.37 5.92 -3.89
C GLY A 55 0.18 5.65 -2.50
N TRP A 56 0.07 4.40 -2.03
CA TRP A 56 0.60 4.00 -0.74
C TRP A 56 2.13 4.11 -0.65
N MET A 57 2.88 3.79 -1.70
CA MET A 57 4.35 3.91 -1.70
C MET A 57 4.86 5.35 -1.79
N VAL A 58 4.21 6.22 -2.58
CA VAL A 58 4.77 7.52 -2.99
C VAL A 58 4.07 8.71 -2.34
N HIS A 59 2.82 8.55 -1.93
CA HIS A 59 1.96 9.65 -1.48
C HIS A 59 1.34 9.42 -0.11
N SER A 60 1.84 8.46 0.67
CA SER A 60 1.38 8.22 2.02
C SER A 60 1.80 9.31 3.00
N PRO A 61 0.94 9.66 3.97
CA PRO A 61 1.37 10.41 5.14
C PRO A 61 2.27 9.52 6.02
N THR A 62 3.11 10.15 6.84
CA THR A 62 4.20 9.53 7.60
C THR A 62 3.76 8.32 8.43
N GLU A 63 2.54 8.35 8.95
CA GLU A 63 1.96 7.33 9.83
C GLU A 63 1.78 5.97 9.15
N ILE A 64 1.60 5.96 7.82
CA ILE A 64 1.33 4.76 7.04
C ILE A 64 2.29 4.55 5.88
N ILE A 65 3.43 5.25 5.83
CA ILE A 65 4.48 4.95 4.85
C ILE A 65 4.86 3.47 4.98
N PRO A 66 4.81 2.68 3.90
CA PRO A 66 5.11 1.26 3.98
C PRO A 66 6.58 1.05 4.34
N SER A 67 6.82 0.14 5.29
CA SER A 67 8.15 -0.39 5.53
C SER A 67 8.57 -1.36 4.42
N LYS A 68 9.88 -1.61 4.32
CA LYS A 68 10.44 -2.62 3.41
C LYS A 68 9.77 -3.99 3.54
N VAL A 69 9.61 -4.48 4.78
CA VAL A 69 9.01 -5.79 5.08
C VAL A 69 7.57 -5.85 4.56
N GLN A 70 6.82 -4.77 4.69
CA GLN A 70 5.44 -4.71 4.19
C GLN A 70 5.38 -4.79 2.65
N ILE A 71 6.29 -4.14 1.94
CA ILE A 71 6.35 -4.23 0.48
C ILE A 71 6.83 -5.62 0.01
N GLU A 72 7.72 -6.26 0.76
CA GLU A 72 8.12 -7.65 0.47
C GLU A 72 6.91 -8.60 0.60
N LEU A 73 6.09 -8.44 1.64
CA LEU A 73 4.83 -9.20 1.78
C LEU A 73 3.83 -8.90 0.67
N VAL A 74 3.75 -7.66 0.17
CA VAL A 74 2.93 -7.32 -1.01
C VAL A 74 3.44 -8.06 -2.24
N LEU A 75 4.76 -8.08 -2.47
CA LEU A 75 5.37 -8.79 -3.60
C LEU A 75 5.05 -10.28 -3.57
N GLU A 76 5.12 -10.92 -2.40
CA GLU A 76 4.75 -12.34 -2.23
C GLU A 76 3.31 -12.62 -2.66
N LEU A 77 2.37 -11.70 -2.38
CA LEU A 77 0.97 -11.85 -2.80
C LEU A 77 0.79 -11.55 -4.29
N LEU A 78 1.47 -10.54 -4.82
CA LEU A 78 1.39 -10.20 -6.25
C LEU A 78 1.85 -11.36 -7.14
N TYR A 79 2.88 -12.11 -6.73
CA TYR A 79 3.36 -13.28 -7.46
C TYR A 79 2.42 -14.49 -7.43
N GLN A 80 1.45 -14.51 -6.53
CA GLN A 80 0.43 -15.58 -6.49
C GLN A 80 -0.67 -15.34 -7.53
N ARG A 81 -0.72 -14.16 -8.16
CA ARG A 81 -1.78 -13.79 -9.07
C ARG A 81 -1.54 -14.31 -10.49
N SER A 82 -2.61 -14.71 -11.16
CA SER A 82 -2.56 -15.16 -12.55
C SER A 82 -2.30 -14.04 -13.56
N ASP A 83 -2.63 -12.78 -13.21
CA ASP A 83 -2.45 -11.58 -14.03
C ASP A 83 -1.13 -10.83 -13.74
N THR A 84 -0.11 -11.53 -13.21
CA THR A 84 1.20 -10.96 -12.86
C THR A 84 1.82 -10.12 -13.99
N ASN A 85 1.59 -10.48 -15.25
CA ASN A 85 2.09 -9.73 -16.41
C ASN A 85 1.51 -8.32 -16.51
N GLU A 86 0.23 -8.13 -16.18
CA GLU A 86 -0.42 -6.82 -16.17
C GLU A 86 0.10 -5.94 -15.01
N LEU A 87 0.59 -6.59 -13.96
CA LEU A 87 1.15 -5.96 -12.76
C LEU A 87 2.67 -5.75 -12.82
N ALA A 88 3.33 -6.06 -13.95
CA ALA A 88 4.78 -6.04 -14.07
C ALA A 88 5.39 -4.68 -13.68
N ALA A 89 4.74 -3.58 -14.06
CA ALA A 89 5.20 -2.22 -13.74
C ALA A 89 5.14 -1.94 -12.23
N VAL A 90 4.03 -2.25 -11.56
CA VAL A 90 3.89 -2.02 -10.11
C VAL A 90 4.77 -2.97 -9.30
N ILE A 91 4.96 -4.22 -9.76
CA ILE A 91 5.90 -5.17 -9.17
C ILE A 91 7.34 -4.63 -9.25
N ALA A 92 7.73 -4.05 -10.39
CA ALA A 92 9.04 -3.43 -10.53
C ALA A 92 9.22 -2.24 -9.58
N MET A 93 8.18 -1.41 -9.41
CA MET A 93 8.21 -0.31 -8.44
C MET A 93 8.34 -0.82 -7.00
N CYS A 94 7.57 -1.83 -6.60
CA CYS A 94 7.70 -2.45 -5.28
C CYS A 94 9.11 -3.00 -5.03
N LYS A 95 9.71 -3.68 -6.01
CA LYS A 95 11.10 -4.15 -5.91
C LYS A 95 12.09 -3.01 -5.73
N GLN A 96 11.90 -1.91 -6.45
CA GLN A 96 12.77 -0.75 -6.35
C GLN A 96 12.64 -0.08 -4.98
N TYR A 97 11.41 0.03 -4.47
CA TYR A 97 11.13 0.55 -3.13
C TYR A 97 11.84 -0.26 -2.05
N SER A 98 11.68 -1.59 -2.04
CA SER A 98 12.33 -2.49 -1.05
C SER A 98 13.86 -2.52 -1.11
N ARG A 99 14.47 -2.00 -2.20
CA ARG A 99 15.93 -1.87 -2.33
C ARG A 99 16.45 -0.53 -1.81
N ASN A 100 15.64 0.52 -1.90
CA ASN A 100 16.04 1.89 -1.60
C ASN A 100 15.66 2.33 -0.17
N HIS A 101 14.71 1.63 0.45
CA HIS A 101 14.25 1.82 1.83
C HIS A 101 14.65 0.63 2.70
#